data_AF-A0A0L0TBI7-F1
#
_entry.id   AF-A0A0L0TBI7-F1
#
_cell.length_a   1.000
_cell.length_b   1.000
_cell.length_c   1.000
_cell.angle_alpha   90.00
_cell.angle_beta   90.00
_cell.angle_gamma   90.00
#
_symmetry.space_group_name_H-M   'P 1'
#
loop_
_entity.id
_entity.type
_entity.pdbx_description
1 polymer ?
#
loop_
_entity_poly.entity_id
_entity_poly.type
_entity_poly.pdbx_seq_one_letter_code
_entity_poly.pdbx_strand_id
1 'polypeptide(L)'
;MDIESLKRWIATNVEDNGVVVIDESMQPWHSANWRAESMTSQHAFVADQLRSRNVRVYIIHSWTKMWCCTGLRIGSIVTPTADHTQQLKKHQVPWSVNCLALPFVSAVVRDDAFLAKTWACTTQWRADQVRDLTQVAKDLAKRIPGFNGDWHFLGQPFLSWVWIDVRDAAVADALVEAARVAGTPVRAGKHGYKRPTHVRIKVGLPEKFAVLREAWRNLKL
;
A
#
# COMPACT_ATOMS: atom_id res chain seq x y z
N MET A 1 -4.20 -9.64 -3.21
CA MET A 1 -4.55 -11.08 -3.22
C MET A 1 -5.46 -11.27 -2.03
N ASP A 2 -6.61 -11.89 -2.20
CA ASP A 2 -7.46 -12.29 -1.08
C ASP A 2 -6.80 -13.41 -0.27
N ILE A 3 -7.29 -13.65 0.95
CA ILE A 3 -6.65 -14.58 1.87
C ILE A 3 -6.64 -16.04 1.37
N GLU A 4 -7.69 -16.47 0.66
CA GLU A 4 -7.77 -17.84 0.13
C GLU A 4 -6.83 -18.04 -1.05
N SER A 5 -6.71 -17.05 -1.93
CA SER A 5 -5.69 -17.04 -2.98
C SER A 5 -4.27 -17.07 -2.40
N LEU A 6 -4.01 -16.38 -1.28
CA LEU A 6 -2.71 -16.40 -0.61
C LEU A 6 -2.40 -17.76 0.00
N LYS A 7 -3.37 -18.39 0.69
CA LYS A 7 -3.22 -19.76 1.19
C LYS A 7 -2.91 -20.75 0.08
N ARG A 8 -3.65 -20.67 -1.04
CA ARG A 8 -3.42 -21.50 -2.22
C ARG A 8 -2.02 -21.26 -2.80
N TRP A 9 -1.62 -19.99 -2.92
CA TRP A 9 -0.30 -19.65 -3.42
C TRP A 9 0.80 -20.26 -2.54
N ILE A 10 0.69 -20.16 -1.21
CA ILE A 10 1.65 -20.76 -0.27
C ILE A 10 1.69 -22.29 -0.46
N ALA A 11 0.52 -22.94 -0.49
CA ALA A 11 0.44 -24.39 -0.63
C ALA A 11 1.10 -24.89 -1.94
N THR A 12 0.98 -24.14 -3.02
CA THR A 12 1.50 -24.53 -4.34
C THR A 12 2.96 -24.14 -4.58
N ASN A 13 3.41 -22.99 -4.06
CA ASN A 13 4.68 -22.38 -4.49
C ASN A 13 5.80 -22.47 -3.46
N VAL A 14 5.48 -22.81 -2.21
CA VAL A 14 6.47 -22.87 -1.14
C VAL A 14 6.88 -24.31 -0.95
N GLU A 15 8.16 -24.59 -1.04
CA GLU A 15 8.73 -25.93 -0.84
C GLU A 15 8.69 -26.34 0.64
N ASP A 16 8.76 -27.65 0.88
CA ASP A 16 8.85 -28.19 2.24
C ASP A 16 10.11 -27.66 2.94
N ASN A 17 10.02 -27.40 4.25
CA ASN A 17 11.02 -26.70 5.06
C ASN A 17 11.25 -25.22 4.68
N GLY A 18 10.45 -24.69 3.74
CA GLY A 18 10.53 -23.32 3.27
C GLY A 18 10.12 -22.27 4.30
N VAL A 19 10.37 -21.00 3.95
CA VAL A 19 10.01 -19.84 4.75
C VAL A 19 9.18 -18.88 3.89
N VAL A 20 8.07 -18.39 4.45
CA VAL A 20 7.24 -17.36 3.82
C VAL A 20 7.25 -16.14 4.73
N VAL A 21 7.49 -14.98 4.15
CA VAL A 21 7.34 -13.68 4.83
C VAL A 21 6.24 -12.90 4.13
N ILE A 22 5.17 -12.60 4.87
CA ILE A 22 3.99 -11.91 4.37
C ILE A 22 4.02 -10.46 4.88
N ASP A 23 4.10 -9.51 3.96
CA ASP A 23 4.02 -8.08 4.28
C ASP A 23 2.59 -7.58 4.32
N GLU A 24 2.06 -7.47 5.54
CA GLU A 24 0.72 -6.96 5.84
C GLU A 24 0.75 -5.48 6.27
N SER A 25 1.81 -4.75 5.93
CA SER A 25 1.93 -3.30 6.18
C SER A 25 0.77 -2.44 5.65
N MET A 26 0.02 -2.96 4.69
CA MET A 26 -1.14 -2.31 4.09
C MET A 26 -2.45 -3.05 4.38
N GLN A 27 -2.41 -4.18 5.09
CA GLN A 27 -3.58 -5.00 5.38
C GLN A 27 -4.70 -4.21 6.08
N PRO A 28 -4.43 -3.29 7.03
CA PRO A 28 -5.49 -2.50 7.66
C PRO A 28 -6.29 -1.62 6.68
N TRP A 29 -5.83 -1.44 5.43
CA TRP A 29 -6.51 -0.61 4.42
C TRP A 29 -7.71 -1.33 3.85
N HIS A 30 -7.74 -2.66 3.95
CA HIS A 30 -8.70 -3.52 3.27
C HIS A 30 -10.15 -3.09 3.53
N SER A 31 -10.58 -3.15 4.80
CA SER A 31 -11.92 -2.76 5.26
C SER A 31 -12.02 -2.97 6.77
N ALA A 32 -13.20 -2.75 7.35
CA ALA A 32 -13.52 -3.18 8.71
C ALA A 32 -13.23 -4.69 8.97
N ASN A 33 -13.25 -5.52 7.93
CA ASN A 33 -13.00 -6.96 8.02
C ASN A 33 -11.51 -7.34 7.86
N TRP A 34 -10.58 -6.38 7.82
CA TRP A 34 -9.18 -6.64 7.51
C TRP A 34 -8.52 -7.71 8.38
N ARG A 35 -8.98 -7.88 9.63
CA ARG A 35 -8.48 -8.90 10.57
C ARG A 35 -8.80 -10.31 10.09
N ALA A 36 -10.03 -10.55 9.62
CA ALA A 36 -10.42 -11.85 9.07
C ALA A 36 -9.65 -12.16 7.76
N GLU A 37 -9.30 -11.12 7.00
CA GLU A 37 -8.51 -11.21 5.77
C GLU A 37 -6.99 -11.25 6.01
N SER A 38 -6.54 -11.15 7.26
CA SER A 38 -5.13 -11.23 7.63
C SER A 38 -4.72 -12.69 7.85
N MET A 39 -3.50 -13.04 7.46
CA MET A 39 -2.89 -14.33 7.79
C MET A 39 -2.78 -14.53 9.31
N THR A 40 -2.77 -13.45 10.10
CA THR A 40 -2.74 -13.54 11.57
C THR A 40 -3.96 -14.23 12.14
N SER A 41 -5.09 -14.26 11.43
CA SER A 41 -6.31 -14.95 11.86
C SER A 41 -6.44 -16.36 11.29
N GLN A 42 -5.49 -16.80 10.45
CA GLN A 42 -5.52 -18.10 9.78
C GLN A 42 -4.73 -19.17 10.55
N HIS A 43 -4.99 -19.27 11.86
CA HIS A 43 -4.18 -20.07 12.79
C HIS A 43 -4.09 -21.54 12.36
N ALA A 44 -5.22 -22.15 11.98
CA ALA A 44 -5.28 -23.54 11.59
C ALA A 44 -4.43 -23.82 10.33
N PHE A 45 -4.48 -22.91 9.35
CA PHE A 45 -3.68 -23.02 8.14
C PHE A 45 -2.18 -22.88 8.46
N VAL A 46 -1.78 -21.86 9.20
CA VAL A 46 -0.37 -21.64 9.57
C VAL A 46 0.18 -22.82 10.38
N ALA A 47 -0.59 -23.33 11.34
CA ALA A 47 -0.21 -24.49 12.14
C ALA A 47 -0.09 -25.76 11.30
N ASP A 48 -0.98 -25.96 10.32
CA ASP A 48 -0.89 -27.09 9.41
C ASP A 48 0.36 -27.01 8.53
N GLN A 49 0.64 -25.87 7.90
CA GLN A 49 1.83 -25.67 7.08
C GLN A 49 3.13 -25.98 7.84
N LEU A 50 3.21 -25.55 9.11
CA LEU A 50 4.36 -25.86 9.96
C LEU A 50 4.43 -27.36 10.30
N ARG A 51 3.32 -28.00 10.64
CA ARG A 51 3.32 -29.41 11.07
C ARG A 51 3.55 -30.38 9.91
N SER A 52 2.84 -30.21 8.81
CA SER A 52 2.82 -31.18 7.71
C SER A 52 4.03 -31.04 6.79
N ARG A 53 4.55 -29.82 6.64
CA ARG A 53 5.57 -29.49 5.64
C ARG A 53 6.77 -28.72 6.20
N ASN A 54 6.76 -28.41 7.51
CA ASN A 54 7.77 -27.55 8.13
C ASN A 54 7.90 -26.17 7.46
N VAL A 55 6.82 -25.67 6.85
CA VAL A 55 6.78 -24.35 6.23
C VAL A 55 6.55 -23.30 7.32
N ARG A 56 7.48 -22.35 7.43
CA ARG A 56 7.48 -21.32 8.47
C ARG A 56 6.89 -20.02 7.92
N VAL A 57 5.72 -19.64 8.42
CA VAL A 57 5.03 -18.40 8.02
C VAL A 57 5.31 -17.27 9.01
N TYR A 58 5.93 -16.20 8.52
CA TYR A 58 6.16 -14.95 9.26
C TYR A 58 5.29 -13.85 8.69
N ILE A 59 4.71 -13.02 9.55
CA ILE A 59 3.83 -11.93 9.13
C ILE A 59 4.39 -10.63 9.68
N ILE A 60 4.66 -9.67 8.80
CA ILE A 60 5.20 -8.37 9.17
C ILE A 60 4.14 -7.28 9.06
N HIS A 61 4.11 -6.38 10.03
CA HIS A 61 3.20 -5.23 10.06
C HIS A 61 3.97 -3.93 10.22
N SER A 62 3.46 -2.89 9.56
CA SER A 62 3.86 -1.50 9.73
C SER A 62 2.71 -0.73 10.34
N TRP A 63 2.81 -0.35 11.61
CA TRP A 63 1.77 0.41 12.32
C TRP A 63 1.82 1.91 12.02
N THR A 64 2.67 2.35 11.09
CA THR A 64 2.88 3.77 10.85
C THR A 64 1.99 4.41 9.80
N LYS A 65 1.40 3.61 8.90
CA LYS A 65 0.73 4.13 7.70
C LYS A 65 -0.70 4.54 7.98
N MET A 66 -1.51 3.63 8.54
CA MET A 66 -2.91 3.94 8.88
C MET A 66 -3.04 5.02 9.90
N TRP A 67 -2.22 4.94 10.94
CA TRP A 67 -2.29 5.83 12.09
C TRP A 67 -1.46 7.11 11.90
N CYS A 68 -1.08 7.42 10.64
CA CYS A 68 -0.40 8.66 10.26
C CYS A 68 0.86 8.99 11.08
N CYS A 69 1.58 7.96 11.58
CA CYS A 69 2.70 8.11 12.50
C CYS A 69 4.01 7.58 11.90
N THR A 70 4.28 7.90 10.63
CA THR A 70 5.50 7.51 9.90
C THR A 70 6.80 7.84 10.63
N GLY A 71 6.83 8.92 11.40
CA GLY A 71 7.98 9.32 12.22
C GLY A 71 8.25 8.43 13.44
N LEU A 72 7.26 7.67 13.94
CA LEU A 72 7.44 6.82 15.13
C LEU A 72 8.16 5.49 14.84
N ARG A 73 8.25 5.10 13.56
CA ARG A 73 8.98 3.91 13.09
C ARG A 73 8.65 2.62 13.86
N ILE A 74 7.36 2.32 14.00
CA ILE A 74 6.88 1.14 14.75
C ILE A 74 6.29 0.07 13.83
N GLY A 75 6.73 -1.17 14.05
CA GLY A 75 6.28 -2.37 13.35
C GLY A 75 6.27 -3.57 14.28
N SER A 76 5.70 -4.68 13.82
CA SER A 76 5.73 -5.95 14.54
C SER A 76 5.88 -7.13 13.59
N ILE A 77 6.32 -8.26 14.15
CA ILE A 77 6.43 -9.53 13.44
C ILE A 77 5.66 -10.56 14.25
N VAL A 78 4.77 -11.30 13.60
CA VAL A 78 4.16 -12.53 14.13
C VAL A 78 4.96 -13.70 13.57
N THR A 79 5.47 -14.55 14.45
CA THR A 79 6.31 -15.70 14.08
C THR A 79 5.53 -17.01 14.18
N PRO A 80 5.97 -18.10 13.53
CA PRO A 80 5.25 -19.37 13.54
C PRO A 80 5.04 -19.96 14.93
N THR A 81 6.04 -19.81 15.81
CA THR A 81 5.99 -20.28 17.21
C THR A 81 6.73 -19.31 18.14
N ALA A 82 6.57 -19.51 19.46
CA ALA A 82 7.34 -18.78 20.47
C ALA A 82 8.85 -19.03 20.39
N ASP A 83 9.28 -20.24 20.01
CA ASP A 83 10.70 -20.55 19.80
C ASP A 83 11.28 -19.71 18.64
N HIS A 84 10.55 -19.62 17.52
CA HIS A 84 10.94 -18.73 16.42
C HIS A 84 10.99 -17.25 16.85
N THR A 85 10.10 -16.81 17.75
CA THR A 85 10.20 -15.47 18.35
C THR A 85 11.51 -15.31 19.12
N GLN A 86 11.87 -16.28 19.97
CA GLN A 86 13.09 -16.22 20.77
C GLN A 86 14.34 -16.21 19.89
N GLN A 87 14.37 -17.02 18.83
CA GLN A 87 15.46 -17.01 17.86
C GLN A 87 15.60 -15.64 17.19
N LEU A 88 14.48 -15.07 16.72
CA LEU A 88 14.50 -13.76 16.06
C LEU A 88 14.93 -12.62 17.01
N LYS A 89 14.51 -12.67 18.28
CA LYS A 89 14.88 -11.69 19.30
C LYS A 89 16.40 -11.62 19.54
N LYS A 90 17.15 -12.70 19.31
CA LYS A 90 18.62 -12.70 19.42
C LYS A 90 19.29 -11.73 18.43
N HIS A 91 18.60 -11.42 17.33
CA HIS A 91 19.07 -10.48 16.30
C HIS A 91 18.45 -9.08 16.44
N GLN A 92 17.51 -8.89 17.38
CA GLN A 92 16.87 -7.60 17.60
C GLN A 92 17.84 -6.65 18.28
N VAL A 93 18.05 -5.48 17.69
CA VAL A 93 18.86 -4.43 18.31
C VAL A 93 18.24 -4.00 19.64
N PRO A 94 19.04 -3.80 20.70
CA PRO A 94 18.55 -3.21 21.94
C PRO A 94 17.86 -1.86 21.72
N TRP A 95 16.84 -1.56 22.52
CA TRP A 95 16.06 -0.31 22.44
C TRP A 95 15.46 0.00 21.06
N SER A 96 14.99 -1.03 20.35
CA SER A 96 14.43 -0.88 18.99
C SER A 96 13.11 -0.10 18.90
N VAL A 97 12.50 0.27 20.03
CA VAL A 97 11.22 1.01 20.08
C VAL A 97 11.36 2.16 21.07
N ASN A 98 11.03 3.38 20.63
CA ASN A 98 11.08 4.56 21.47
C ASN A 98 9.92 4.60 22.49
N CYS A 99 10.11 5.33 23.59
CA CYS A 99 9.15 5.40 24.70
C CYS A 99 7.79 6.00 24.31
N LEU A 100 7.70 6.80 23.25
CA LEU A 100 6.46 7.42 22.78
C LEU A 100 5.65 6.49 21.88
N ALA A 101 6.31 5.56 21.18
CA ALA A 101 5.67 4.71 20.18
C ALA A 101 4.68 3.71 20.79
N LEU A 102 5.01 3.08 21.92
CA LEU A 102 4.14 2.09 22.55
C LEU A 102 2.84 2.71 23.10
N PRO A 103 2.86 3.82 23.87
CA PRO A 103 1.63 4.48 24.32
C PRO A 103 0.80 4.98 23.14
N PHE A 104 1.43 5.58 22.12
CA PHE A 104 0.73 6.05 20.92
C PHE A 104 -0.01 4.90 20.23
N VAL A 105 0.71 3.81 19.88
CA VAL A 105 0.10 2.66 19.20
C VAL A 105 -1.00 2.04 20.06
N SER A 106 -0.79 1.89 21.37
CA SER A 106 -1.81 1.34 22.27
C SER A 106 -3.10 2.16 22.29
N ALA A 107 -3.04 3.48 22.09
CA ALA A 107 -4.22 4.33 22.04
C ALA A 107 -4.92 4.22 20.68
N VAL A 108 -4.17 4.40 19.59
CA VAL A 108 -4.75 4.55 18.25
C VAL A 108 -5.27 3.24 17.64
N VAL A 109 -4.81 2.08 18.10
CA VAL A 109 -5.36 0.77 17.66
C VAL A 109 -6.76 0.49 18.21
N ARG A 110 -7.21 1.28 19.20
CA ARG A 110 -8.56 1.21 19.79
C ARG A 110 -9.49 2.31 19.27
N ASP A 111 -9.00 3.18 18.39
CA ASP A 111 -9.80 4.27 17.82
C ASP A 111 -10.55 3.78 16.57
N ASP A 112 -11.63 3.04 16.81
CA ASP A 112 -12.46 2.50 15.74
C ASP A 112 -13.14 3.62 14.91
N ALA A 113 -13.41 4.77 15.52
CA ALA A 113 -14.00 5.93 14.84
C ALA A 113 -13.03 6.49 13.80
N PHE A 114 -11.75 6.60 14.13
CA PHE A 114 -10.70 6.99 13.18
C PHE A 114 -10.59 5.99 12.02
N LEU A 115 -10.59 4.68 12.29
CA LEU A 115 -10.52 3.65 11.24
C LEU A 115 -11.73 3.71 10.31
N ALA A 116 -12.94 3.79 10.86
CA ALA A 116 -14.19 3.87 10.11
C ALA A 116 -14.20 5.10 9.18
N LYS A 117 -13.83 6.27 9.72
CA LYS A 117 -13.68 7.50 8.92
C LYS A 117 -12.63 7.34 7.84
N THR A 118 -11.48 6.73 8.15
CA THR A 118 -10.39 6.54 7.19
C THR A 118 -10.78 5.63 6.03
N TRP A 119 -11.48 4.52 6.28
CA TRP A 119 -11.98 3.65 5.21
C TRP A 119 -13.01 4.33 4.32
N ALA A 120 -13.95 5.06 4.92
CA ALA A 120 -14.96 5.82 4.18
C ALA A 120 -14.31 6.89 3.29
N CYS A 121 -13.45 7.73 3.87
CA CYS A 121 -12.77 8.79 3.13
C CYS A 121 -11.84 8.24 2.04
N THR A 122 -11.01 7.24 2.34
CA THR A 122 -10.04 6.70 1.37
C THR A 122 -10.75 6.12 0.16
N THR A 123 -11.81 5.34 0.37
CA THR A 123 -12.58 4.73 -0.73
C THR A 123 -13.24 5.80 -1.60
N GLN A 124 -13.91 6.76 -0.96
CA GLN A 124 -14.58 7.86 -1.66
C GLN A 124 -13.58 8.72 -2.44
N TRP A 125 -12.53 9.21 -1.77
CA TRP A 125 -11.55 10.09 -2.39
C TRP A 125 -10.78 9.38 -3.50
N ARG A 126 -10.48 8.08 -3.37
CA ARG A 126 -9.84 7.34 -4.46
C ARG A 126 -10.74 7.30 -5.70
N ALA A 127 -12.03 7.02 -5.53
CA ALA A 127 -12.98 6.99 -6.63
C ALA A 127 -13.12 8.37 -7.31
N ASP A 128 -13.17 9.44 -6.52
CA ASP A 128 -13.21 10.82 -7.03
C ASP A 128 -11.93 11.17 -7.79
N GLN A 129 -10.75 10.86 -7.23
CA GLN A 129 -9.46 11.09 -7.89
C GLN A 129 -9.36 10.34 -9.23
N VAL A 130 -9.76 9.07 -9.28
CA VAL A 130 -9.74 8.29 -10.55
C VAL A 130 -10.67 8.92 -11.59
N ARG A 131 -11.87 9.35 -11.18
CA ARG A 131 -12.83 10.02 -12.08
C ARG A 131 -12.25 11.30 -12.65
N ASP A 132 -11.69 12.14 -11.80
CA ASP A 132 -11.10 13.42 -12.20
C ASP A 132 -9.89 13.23 -13.13
N LEU A 133 -9.02 12.27 -12.82
CA LEU A 133 -7.86 11.98 -13.66
C LEU A 133 -8.24 11.35 -15.00
N THR A 134 -9.31 10.57 -15.03
CA THR A 134 -9.89 10.09 -16.30
C THR A 134 -10.32 11.28 -17.16
N GLN A 135 -10.90 12.32 -16.57
CA GLN A 135 -11.26 13.54 -17.30
C GLN A 135 -10.01 14.31 -17.75
N VAL A 136 -8.99 14.44 -16.90
CA VAL A 136 -7.70 15.06 -17.28
C VAL A 136 -7.08 14.35 -18.49
N ALA A 137 -7.05 13.02 -18.50
CA ALA A 137 -6.50 12.24 -19.61
C ALA A 137 -7.26 12.52 -20.92
N LYS A 138 -8.61 12.57 -20.87
CA LYS A 138 -9.45 12.93 -22.02
C LYS A 138 -9.21 14.36 -22.50
N ASP A 139 -9.08 15.32 -21.58
CA ASP A 139 -8.84 16.72 -21.92
C ASP A 139 -7.46 16.91 -22.57
N LEU A 140 -6.44 16.17 -22.12
CA LEU A 140 -5.12 16.14 -22.75
C LEU A 140 -5.17 15.52 -24.15
N ALA A 141 -5.88 14.40 -24.34
CA ALA A 141 -6.02 13.73 -25.64
C ALA A 141 -6.65 14.61 -26.71
N LYS A 142 -7.56 15.52 -26.33
CA LYS A 142 -8.15 16.50 -27.25
C LYS A 142 -7.19 17.62 -27.66
N ARG A 143 -6.21 17.95 -26.82
CA ARG A 143 -5.32 19.11 -27.01
C ARG A 143 -3.97 18.74 -27.58
N ILE A 144 -3.52 17.51 -27.37
CA ILE A 144 -2.16 17.07 -27.69
C ILE A 144 -2.25 16.03 -28.82
N PRO A 145 -1.84 16.39 -30.06
CA PRO A 145 -1.83 15.46 -31.18
C PRO A 145 -1.02 14.19 -30.88
N GLY A 146 -1.57 13.02 -31.20
CA GLY A 146 -0.91 11.73 -30.99
C GLY A 146 -1.02 11.15 -29.58
N PHE A 147 -1.53 11.91 -28.60
CA PHE A 147 -1.78 11.39 -27.25
C PHE A 147 -3.19 10.81 -27.14
N ASN A 148 -3.32 9.52 -26.83
CA ASN A 148 -4.61 8.81 -26.82
C ASN A 148 -5.41 8.93 -25.51
N GLY A 149 -4.79 9.38 -24.42
CA GLY A 149 -5.44 9.50 -23.10
C GLY A 149 -5.85 8.18 -22.46
N ASP A 150 -5.32 7.04 -22.91
CA ASP A 150 -5.66 5.71 -22.39
C ASP A 150 -4.93 5.41 -21.08
N TRP A 151 -5.34 6.06 -19.99
CA TRP A 151 -4.78 5.83 -18.66
C TRP A 151 -5.43 4.63 -17.98
N HIS A 152 -4.61 3.69 -17.53
CA HIS A 152 -5.08 2.54 -16.75
C HIS A 152 -4.77 2.73 -15.26
N PHE A 153 -5.83 2.78 -14.45
CA PHE A 153 -5.76 2.91 -13.00
C PHE A 153 -5.70 1.52 -12.33
N LEU A 154 -4.62 1.26 -11.61
CA LEU A 154 -4.32 -0.04 -11.00
C LEU A 154 -4.49 -0.02 -9.47
N GLY A 155 -4.72 -1.20 -8.92
CA GLY A 155 -4.86 -1.42 -7.47
C GLY A 155 -6.32 -1.45 -6.99
N GLN A 156 -6.51 -1.90 -5.76
CA GLN A 156 -7.84 -2.08 -5.17
C GLN A 156 -8.48 -0.74 -4.78
N PRO A 157 -9.82 -0.64 -4.74
CA PRO A 157 -10.55 0.60 -4.42
C PRO A 157 -10.27 1.17 -3.03
N PHE A 158 -9.83 0.35 -2.09
CA PHE A 158 -9.56 0.74 -0.70
C PHE A 158 -8.11 1.20 -0.46
N LEU A 159 -7.22 1.12 -1.47
CA LEU A 159 -5.82 1.50 -1.30
C LEU A 159 -5.67 3.02 -1.20
N SER A 160 -4.80 3.49 -0.29
CA SER A 160 -4.47 4.92 -0.17
C SER A 160 -3.51 5.44 -1.24
N TRP A 161 -3.44 4.77 -2.39
CA TRP A 161 -2.69 5.21 -3.55
C TRP A 161 -3.36 4.71 -4.82
N VAL A 162 -3.01 5.36 -5.92
CA VAL A 162 -3.42 4.96 -7.27
C VAL A 162 -2.15 4.81 -8.09
N TRP A 163 -1.96 3.63 -8.65
CA TRP A 163 -0.99 3.44 -9.73
C TRP A 163 -1.68 3.76 -11.05
N ILE A 164 -0.99 4.49 -11.92
CA ILE A 164 -1.51 4.93 -13.21
C ILE A 164 -0.48 4.52 -14.25
N ASP A 165 -0.87 3.63 -15.16
CA ASP A 165 -0.11 3.37 -16.38
C ASP A 165 -0.60 4.35 -17.44
N VAL A 166 0.25 5.32 -17.80
CA VAL A 166 -0.07 6.37 -18.79
C VAL A 166 0.39 5.99 -20.19
N ARG A 167 0.85 4.75 -20.40
CA ARG A 167 1.27 4.13 -21.67
C ARG A 167 2.50 4.74 -22.36
N ASP A 168 2.95 5.89 -21.89
CA ASP A 168 4.10 6.61 -22.46
C ASP A 168 5.05 7.08 -21.35
N ALA A 169 6.34 6.78 -21.51
CA ALA A 169 7.37 7.12 -20.52
C ALA A 169 7.68 8.63 -20.48
N ALA A 170 7.65 9.32 -21.61
CA ALA A 170 7.87 10.76 -21.68
C ALA A 170 6.71 11.50 -21.00
N VAL A 171 5.47 11.04 -21.21
CA VAL A 171 4.28 11.57 -20.50
C VAL A 171 4.38 11.32 -19.00
N ALA A 172 4.79 10.12 -18.58
CA ALA A 172 4.99 9.81 -17.17
C ALA A 172 6.00 10.76 -16.51
N ASP A 173 7.12 11.03 -17.19
CA ASP A 173 8.15 11.96 -16.72
C ASP A 173 7.64 13.40 -16.66
N ALA A 174 6.90 13.85 -17.67
CA ALA A 174 6.30 15.18 -17.70
C ALA A 174 5.28 15.38 -16.56
N LEU A 175 4.45 14.36 -16.27
CA LEU A 175 3.49 14.38 -15.15
C LEU A 175 4.20 14.43 -13.79
N VAL A 176 5.28 13.66 -13.62
CA VAL A 176 6.09 13.67 -12.39
C VAL A 176 6.72 15.06 -12.18
N GLU A 177 7.24 15.66 -13.24
CA GLU A 177 7.86 16.98 -13.18
C GLU A 177 6.83 18.08 -12.91
N ALA A 178 5.68 18.07 -13.60
CA ALA A 178 4.59 19.01 -13.34
C ALA A 178 4.11 18.94 -11.88
N ALA A 179 3.98 17.73 -11.33
CA ALA A 179 3.63 17.52 -9.93
C ALA A 179 4.70 18.05 -8.97
N ARG A 180 5.98 17.85 -9.29
CA ARG A 180 7.11 18.37 -8.51
C ARG A 180 7.10 19.90 -8.47
N VAL A 181 6.96 20.55 -9.62
CA VAL A 181 6.91 22.02 -9.76
C VAL A 181 5.71 22.59 -9.00
N ALA A 182 4.56 21.90 -9.03
CA ALA A 182 3.36 22.29 -8.30
C ALA A 182 3.41 21.99 -6.78
N GLY A 183 4.53 21.51 -6.24
CA GLY A 183 4.67 21.19 -4.81
C GLY A 183 3.84 19.98 -4.35
N THR A 184 3.44 19.11 -5.27
CA THR A 184 2.64 17.90 -5.00
C THR A 184 3.37 16.65 -5.50
N PRO A 185 4.60 16.37 -5.02
CA PRO A 185 5.45 15.33 -5.59
C PRO A 185 4.76 13.96 -5.58
N VAL A 186 4.83 13.29 -6.72
CA VAL A 186 4.31 11.95 -6.96
C VAL A 186 5.47 10.97 -7.17
N ARG A 187 5.20 9.67 -7.11
CA ARG A 187 6.24 8.66 -7.29
C ARG A 187 6.32 8.22 -8.75
N ALA A 188 7.48 8.38 -9.36
CA ALA A 188 7.80 7.77 -10.65
C ALA A 188 7.94 6.24 -10.53
N GLY A 189 7.35 5.49 -11.47
CA GLY A 189 7.46 4.04 -11.57
C GLY A 189 8.80 3.55 -12.14
N LYS A 190 9.51 4.40 -12.88
CA LYS A 190 10.82 4.04 -13.46
C LYS A 190 11.87 3.68 -12.40
N HIS A 191 11.86 4.40 -11.27
CA HIS A 191 12.85 4.21 -10.21
C HIS A 191 12.41 3.18 -9.17
N GLY A 192 13.16 2.08 -9.09
CA GLY A 192 12.93 0.97 -8.14
C GLY A 192 11.90 -0.05 -8.59
N TYR A 193 10.86 0.36 -9.34
CA TYR A 193 9.82 -0.55 -9.83
C TYR A 193 10.01 -1.00 -11.28
N LYS A 194 10.97 -0.41 -12.02
CA LYS A 194 11.25 -0.70 -13.43
C LYS A 194 10.01 -0.60 -14.34
N ARG A 195 9.11 0.35 -14.04
CA ARG A 195 7.86 0.61 -14.78
C ARG A 195 7.86 2.04 -15.33
N PRO A 196 8.51 2.29 -16.49
CA PRO A 196 8.76 3.65 -16.97
C PRO A 196 7.50 4.43 -17.35
N THR A 197 6.43 3.75 -17.76
CA THR A 197 5.14 4.38 -18.11
C THR A 197 4.23 4.62 -16.91
N HIS A 198 4.68 4.30 -15.69
CA HIS A 198 3.81 4.32 -14.52
C HIS A 198 4.13 5.49 -13.60
N VAL A 199 3.08 6.08 -13.03
CA VAL A 199 3.14 7.07 -11.94
C VAL A 199 2.27 6.58 -10.80
N ARG A 200 2.68 6.84 -9.55
CA ARG A 200 1.86 6.55 -8.36
C ARG A 200 1.58 7.83 -7.59
N ILE A 201 0.30 8.07 -7.33
CA ILE A 201 -0.17 9.18 -6.51
C ILE A 201 -0.73 8.67 -5.19
N LYS A 202 -0.70 9.50 -4.14
CA LYS A 202 -1.39 9.20 -2.89
C LYS A 202 -2.86 9.56 -3.00
N VAL A 203 -3.73 8.78 -2.37
CA VAL A 203 -5.09 9.22 -2.07
C VAL A 203 -5.00 10.12 -0.86
N GLY A 204 -5.68 11.26 -0.90
CA GLY A 204 -5.56 12.27 0.15
C GLY A 204 -6.59 13.36 -0.01
N LEU A 205 -6.45 14.38 0.84
CA LEU A 205 -7.37 15.51 0.95
C LEU A 205 -7.73 16.11 -0.42
N PRO A 206 -9.02 16.31 -0.73
CA PRO A 206 -9.49 16.82 -2.01
C PRO A 206 -8.81 18.13 -2.43
N GLU A 207 -8.60 19.06 -1.51
CA GLU A 207 -7.97 20.35 -1.77
C GLU A 207 -6.48 20.22 -2.14
N LYS A 208 -5.78 19.22 -1.62
CA LYS A 208 -4.39 18.93 -2.01
C LYS A 208 -4.32 18.22 -3.35
N PHE A 209 -5.29 17.35 -3.64
CA PHE A 209 -5.41 16.70 -4.93
C PHE A 209 -5.78 17.70 -6.04
N ALA A 210 -6.61 18.71 -5.76
CA ALA A 210 -6.98 19.73 -6.73
C ALA A 210 -5.77 20.46 -7.33
N VAL A 211 -4.72 20.71 -6.54
CA VAL A 211 -3.44 21.29 -7.00
C VAL A 211 -2.74 20.38 -8.01
N LEU A 212 -2.64 19.08 -7.69
CA LEU A 212 -2.07 18.08 -8.60
C LEU A 212 -2.88 17.96 -9.90
N ARG A 213 -4.21 17.92 -9.76
CA ARG A 213 -5.15 17.83 -10.88
C ARG A 213 -4.97 19.00 -11.84
N GLU A 214 -4.89 20.23 -11.35
CA GLU A 214 -4.65 21.41 -12.19
C GLU A 214 -3.27 21.40 -12.83
N ALA A 215 -2.23 20.99 -12.10
CA ALA A 215 -0.88 20.85 -12.68
C ALA A 215 -0.86 19.90 -13.88
N TRP A 216 -1.56 18.76 -13.79
CA TRP A 216 -1.66 17.80 -14.87
C TRP A 216 -2.63 18.23 -15.97
N ARG A 217 -3.72 18.92 -15.64
CA ARG A 217 -4.64 19.47 -16.62
C ARG A 217 -3.97 20.50 -17.52
N ASN A 218 -3.00 21.24 -17.02
CA ASN A 218 -2.26 22.26 -17.77
C ASN A 218 -0.95 21.75 -18.37
N LEU A 219 -0.73 20.42 -18.38
CA LEU A 219 0.47 19.82 -18.94
C LEU A 219 0.63 20.20 -20.41
N LYS A 220 1.84 20.60 -20.77
CA LYS A 220 2.30 20.81 -22.14
C LYS A 220 3.30 19.70 -22.43
N LEU A 221 2.99 18.86 -23.41
CA LEU A 221 3.85 17.77 -23.90
C LEU A 221 4.61 18.22 -25.14
#